data_AF-A0A7K0DEJ4-F1
#
_entry.id   AF-A0A7K0DEJ4-F1
#
_cell.length_a   1.000
_cell.length_b   1.000
_cell.length_c   1.000
_cell.angle_alpha   90.00
_cell.angle_beta   90.00
_cell.angle_gamma   90.00
#
_symmetry.space_group_name_H-M   'P 1'
#
loop_
_entity.id
_entity.type
_entity.pdbx_description
1 polymer ?
#
loop_
_entity_poly.entity_id
_entity_poly.type
_entity_poly.pdbx_seq_one_letter_code
_entity_poly.pdbx_strand_id
1 'polypeptide(L)'
;MRDGTREVLRVVIDTADPDVLDVRWSPASETASHKIFEYARVFLIEPDSARRYLDLVDGRAQASVRLPADLPPGEYAIEIDAYAGASWGDGKLDARGRSASFTVG
;
A
#
# COMPACT_ATOMS: atom_id res chain seq x y z
N MET A 1 25.78 0.59 -12.70
CA MET A 1 24.65 1.03 -11.86
C MET A 1 24.08 -0.20 -11.21
N ARG A 2 24.16 -0.35 -9.89
CA ARG A 2 23.38 -1.39 -9.20
C ARG A 2 21.96 -0.87 -9.20
N ASP A 3 21.13 -1.40 -10.09
CA ASP A 3 19.68 -1.36 -9.92
C ASP A 3 19.41 -2.00 -8.56
N GLY A 4 19.31 -1.17 -7.54
CA GLY A 4 19.00 -1.64 -6.20
C GLY A 4 17.59 -2.17 -6.29
N THR A 5 17.43 -3.48 -6.35
CA THR A 5 16.14 -4.15 -6.47
C THR A 5 15.19 -3.55 -5.44
N ARG A 6 14.14 -2.91 -5.93
CA ARG A 6 13.07 -2.38 -5.08
C ARG A 6 12.54 -3.50 -4.18
N GLU A 7 12.36 -3.20 -2.90
CA GLU A 7 11.86 -4.19 -1.95
C GLU A 7 10.41 -4.55 -2.27
N VAL A 8 10.07 -5.83 -2.09
CA VAL A 8 8.69 -6.30 -2.20
C VAL A 8 8.07 -6.28 -0.80
N LEU A 9 6.85 -5.75 -0.69
CA LEU A 9 6.05 -5.74 0.52
C LEU A 9 4.97 -6.82 0.43
N ARG A 10 4.76 -7.49 1.56
CA ARG A 10 3.52 -8.21 1.83
C ARG A 10 2.50 -7.19 2.32
N VAL A 11 1.35 -7.10 1.65
CA VAL A 11 0.24 -6.22 2.06
C VAL A 11 -0.94 -7.09 2.45
N VAL A 12 -1.44 -6.87 3.66
CA VAL A 12 -2.60 -7.56 4.23
C VAL A 12 -3.67 -6.51 4.50
N ILE A 13 -4.91 -6.87 4.20
CA ILE A 13 -6.08 -6.06 4.50
C ILE A 13 -6.99 -6.86 5.41
N ASP A 14 -7.57 -6.19 6.40
CA ASP A 14 -8.63 -6.68 7.26
C ASP A 14 -9.84 -5.75 7.10
N THR A 15 -11.04 -6.31 7.00
CA THR A 15 -12.29 -5.54 6.89
C THR A 15 -12.98 -5.51 8.24
N ALA A 16 -12.85 -4.41 8.98
CA ALA A 16 -13.60 -4.22 10.22
C ALA A 16 -15.02 -3.68 9.94
N ASP A 17 -15.15 -2.83 8.91
CA ASP A 17 -16.38 -2.20 8.46
C ASP A 17 -16.48 -2.27 6.92
N PRO A 18 -17.68 -2.16 6.31
CA PRO A 18 -17.83 -2.23 4.85
C PRO A 18 -17.08 -1.13 4.10
N ASP A 19 -16.94 0.04 4.71
CA ASP A 19 -16.32 1.22 4.08
C ASP A 19 -14.91 1.52 4.62
N VAL A 20 -14.39 0.70 5.54
CA VAL A 20 -13.08 0.92 6.18
C VAL A 20 -12.23 -0.33 6.09
N LEU A 21 -11.02 -0.17 5.54
CA LEU A 21 -10.01 -1.23 5.47
C LEU A 21 -8.87 -0.94 6.43
N ASP A 22 -8.57 -1.90 7.30
CA ASP A 22 -7.33 -1.91 8.05
C ASP A 22 -6.24 -2.53 7.19
N VAL A 23 -5.29 -1.71 6.75
CA VAL A 23 -4.21 -2.10 5.87
C VAL A 23 -2.93 -2.20 6.67
N ARG A 24 -2.19 -3.30 6.52
CA ARG A 24 -0.86 -3.51 7.08
C ARG A 24 0.11 -3.92 6.00
N TRP A 25 1.36 -3.47 6.09
CA TRP A 25 2.42 -3.91 5.19
C TRP A 25 3.71 -4.22 5.93
N SER A 26 4.47 -5.14 5.38
CA SER A 26 5.81 -5.49 5.87
C SER A 26 6.70 -5.89 4.70
N PRO A 27 8.03 -5.82 4.83
CA PRO A 27 8.93 -6.47 3.89
C PRO A 27 8.53 -7.94 3.68
N ALA A 28 8.52 -8.39 2.43
CA ALA A 28 8.19 -9.77 2.08
C ALA A 28 9.35 -10.73 2.40
N SER A 29 10.59 -10.23 2.38
CA SER A 29 11.79 -10.99 2.72
C SER A 29 12.16 -10.82 4.20
N GLU A 30 12.49 -11.93 4.86
CA GLU A 30 12.99 -11.92 6.25
C GLU A 30 14.29 -11.11 6.40
N THR A 31 15.16 -11.13 5.37
CA THR A 31 16.41 -10.36 5.37
C THR A 31 16.20 -8.85 5.38
N ALA A 32 15.01 -8.40 4.97
CA ALA A 32 14.62 -6.99 4.94
C ALA A 32 13.71 -6.61 6.11
N SER A 33 13.39 -7.52 7.04
CA SER A 33 12.47 -7.29 8.16
C SER A 33 12.86 -6.14 9.09
N HIS A 34 14.16 -5.79 9.14
CA HIS A 34 14.68 -4.67 9.91
C HIS A 34 14.55 -3.31 9.20
N LYS A 35 14.14 -3.30 7.92
CA LYS A 35 13.95 -2.05 7.18
C LYS A 35 12.71 -1.32 7.69
N ILE A 36 12.91 -0.05 8.01
CA ILE A 36 11.85 0.87 8.39
C ILE A 36 11.56 1.76 7.19
N PHE A 37 10.28 1.86 6.83
CA PHE A 37 9.82 2.84 5.86
C PHE A 37 9.19 3.99 6.63
N GLU A 38 9.73 5.20 6.43
CA GLU A 38 9.25 6.41 7.08
C GLU A 38 7.90 6.83 6.51
N TYR A 39 7.66 6.61 5.22
CA TYR A 39 6.42 7.03 4.57
C TYR A 39 5.85 5.97 3.66
N ALA A 40 4.52 5.91 3.55
CA ALA A 40 3.82 5.03 2.64
C ALA A 40 2.62 5.73 1.99
N ARG A 41 2.53 5.65 0.66
CA ARG A 41 1.33 6.07 -0.09
C ARG A 41 0.44 4.86 -0.29
N VAL A 42 -0.83 5.01 0.03
CA VAL A 42 -1.86 3.98 -0.12
C VAL A 42 -2.69 4.29 -1.35
N PHE A 43 -2.85 3.30 -2.22
CA PHE A 43 -3.65 3.38 -3.43
C PHE A 43 -4.70 2.27 -3.44
N LEU A 44 -5.89 2.62 -3.92
CA LEU A 44 -6.88 1.66 -4.40
C LEU A 44 -6.58 1.33 -5.85
N ILE A 45 -6.57 0.05 -6.17
CA ILE A 45 -6.51 -0.46 -7.55
C ILE A 45 -7.93 -0.81 -7.96
N GLU A 46 -8.44 -0.10 -8.96
CA GLU A 46 -9.77 -0.29 -9.53
C GLU A 46 -9.79 -1.49 -10.52
N PRO A 47 -10.97 -2.03 -10.89
CA PRO A 47 -11.08 -3.19 -11.77
C PRO A 47 -10.43 -3.00 -13.15
N ASP A 48 -10.40 -1.76 -13.64
CA ASP A 48 -9.75 -1.36 -14.90
C ASP A 48 -8.23 -1.11 -14.75
N SER A 49 -7.67 -1.45 -13.58
CA SER A 49 -6.28 -1.18 -13.17
C SER A 49 -5.93 0.29 -12.97
N ALA A 50 -6.91 1.19 -12.91
CA ALA A 50 -6.66 2.56 -12.48
C ALA A 50 -6.19 2.58 -11.01
N ARG A 51 -5.27 3.50 -10.70
CA ARG A 51 -4.78 3.74 -9.34
C ARG A 51 -5.44 5.00 -8.80
N ARG A 52 -6.20 4.86 -7.72
CA ARG A 52 -6.76 6.00 -6.97
C ARG A 52 -5.98 6.18 -5.68
N TYR A 53 -5.44 7.35 -5.47
CA TYR A 53 -4.76 7.69 -4.22
C TYR A 53 -5.76 7.80 -3.08
N LEU A 54 -5.48 7.14 -1.95
CA LEU A 54 -6.34 7.16 -0.76
C LEU A 54 -5.73 7.97 0.37
N ASP A 55 -4.46 7.69 0.71
CA ASP A 55 -3.86 8.23 1.92
C ASP A 55 -2.33 8.21 1.87
N LEU A 56 -1.73 8.94 2.81
CA LEU A 56 -0.29 8.99 3.05
C LEU A 56 -0.02 8.82 4.54
N VAL A 57 0.76 7.79 4.84
CA VAL A 57 1.01 7.32 6.20
C VAL A 57 2.44 7.64 6.58
N ASP A 58 2.61 8.25 7.74
CA ASP A 58 3.89 8.67 8.32
C ASP A 58 4.25 7.79 9.53
N GLY A 59 5.46 7.25 9.51
CA GLY A 59 6.13 6.57 10.63
C GLY A 59 5.48 5.25 11.06
N ARG A 60 4.55 4.70 10.27
CA ARG A 60 3.80 3.49 10.61
C ARG A 60 3.66 2.57 9.41
N ALA A 61 3.67 1.26 9.67
CA ALA A 61 3.47 0.23 8.66
C ALA A 61 2.01 -0.27 8.59
N GLN A 62 1.07 0.56 9.02
CA GLN A 62 -0.35 0.26 9.03
C GLN A 62 -1.20 1.55 8.96
N ALA A 63 -2.40 1.44 8.40
CA ALA A 63 -3.41 2.51 8.41
C ALA A 63 -4.83 1.96 8.25
N SER A 64 -5.80 2.68 8.79
CA SER A 64 -7.22 2.46 8.52
C SER A 64 -7.66 3.44 7.43
N VAL A 65 -7.99 2.95 6.24
CA VAL A 65 -8.36 3.77 5.09
C VAL A 65 -9.85 3.65 4.79
N ARG A 66 -10.49 4.77 4.50
CA ARG A 66 -11.88 4.79 4.03
C ARG A 66 -11.94 4.57 2.52
N LEU A 67 -12.81 3.68 2.09
CA LEU A 67 -13.14 3.53 0.68
C LEU A 67 -14.01 4.71 0.22
N PRO A 68 -13.85 5.17 -1.05
CA PRO A 68 -14.79 6.11 -1.64
C PRO A 68 -16.22 5.54 -1.62
N ALA A 69 -17.21 6.38 -1.31
CA ALA A 69 -18.61 5.95 -1.20
C ALA A 69 -19.26 5.60 -2.55
N ASP A 70 -18.66 6.05 -3.65
CA ASP A 70 -19.14 5.91 -5.03
C ASP A 70 -18.47 4.77 -5.80
N LEU A 71 -17.83 3.82 -5.11
CA LEU A 71 -17.19 2.69 -5.78
C LEU A 71 -18.24 1.79 -6.46
N PRO A 72 -18.13 1.55 -7.78
CA PRO A 72 -18.98 0.56 -8.42
C PRO A 72 -18.67 -0.84 -7.89
N PRO A 73 -19.62 -1.78 -7.94
CA PRO A 73 -19.35 -3.17 -7.62
C PRO A 73 -18.22 -3.73 -8.49
N GLY A 74 -17.31 -4.48 -7.89
CA GLY A 74 -16.14 -4.98 -8.61
C GLY A 74 -15.05 -5.56 -7.71
N GLU A 75 -13.98 -6.01 -8.36
CA GLU A 75 -12.78 -6.51 -7.70
C GLU A 75 -11.74 -5.40 -7.57
N TYR A 76 -11.27 -5.17 -6.34
CA TYR A 76 -10.33 -4.12 -5.98
C TYR A 76 -9.12 -4.72 -5.28
N ALA A 77 -8.02 -3.96 -5.21
CA ALA A 77 -6.89 -4.29 -4.35
C ALA A 77 -6.29 -3.03 -3.72
N ILE A 78 -5.52 -3.19 -2.65
CA ILE A 78 -4.71 -2.10 -2.09
C ILE A 78 -3.27 -2.25 -2.54
N GLU A 79 -2.66 -1.13 -2.90
CA GLU A 79 -1.26 -1.05 -3.25
C GLU A 79 -0.54 -0.02 -2.38
N ILE A 80 0.65 -0.40 -1.92
CA ILE A 80 1.51 0.42 -1.08
C ILE A 80 2.79 0.76 -1.84
N ASP A 81 3.09 2.05 -1.92
CA ASP A 81 4.40 2.57 -2.31
C ASP A 81 5.08 3.12 -1.04
N ALA A 82 6.21 2.53 -0.61
CA ALA A 82 6.88 2.90 0.64
C ALA A 82 8.30 3.46 0.41
N TYR A 83 8.71 4.35 1.31
CA TYR A 83 9.91 5.18 1.22
C TYR A 83 10.67 5.14 2.54
N ALA A 84 11.98 4.88 2.49
CA ALA A 84 12.83 4.71 3.67
C ALA A 84 13.41 6.03 4.22
N GLY A 85 13.05 7.19 3.64
CA GLY A 85 13.55 8.50 4.06
C GLY A 85 12.61 9.67 3.73
N ALA A 86 12.89 10.82 4.34
CA ALA A 86 12.14 12.06 4.19
C ALA A 86 12.21 12.74 2.80
N SER A 87 12.91 12.15 1.82
CA SER A 87 12.91 12.61 0.42
C SER A 87 11.80 11.94 -0.39
N TRP A 88 10.57 12.41 -0.25
CA TRP A 88 9.42 11.90 -1.01
C TRP A 88 9.38 12.59 -2.40
N GLY A 89 10.17 13.65 -2.56
CA GLY A 89 10.35 14.46 -3.76
C GLY A 89 11.51 14.04 -4.67
N ASP A 90 12.56 13.40 -4.15
CA ASP A 90 13.64 12.84 -4.99
C ASP A 90 13.26 11.49 -5.63
N GLY A 91 12.07 10.97 -5.34
CA GLY A 91 11.35 10.02 -6.19
C GLY A 91 11.84 8.58 -6.18
N LYS A 92 12.83 8.21 -5.35
CA LYS A 92 13.25 6.81 -5.29
C LYS A 92 12.30 6.01 -4.41
N LEU A 93 11.47 5.24 -5.09
CA LEU A 93 10.54 4.32 -4.49
C LEU A 93 11.28 3.09 -3.96
N ASP A 94 11.33 2.95 -2.63
CA ASP A 94 12.14 1.91 -1.98
C ASP A 94 11.42 0.56 -1.93
N ALA A 95 10.09 0.53 -1.82
CA ALA A 95 9.32 -0.71 -1.79
C ALA A 95 7.93 -0.63 -2.43
N ARG A 96 7.42 -1.76 -2.96
CA ARG A 96 6.00 -1.94 -3.38
C ARG A 96 5.42 -3.16 -2.74
N GLY A 97 4.13 -3.13 -2.46
CA GLY A 97 3.35 -4.37 -2.45
C GLY A 97 1.92 -4.14 -2.87
N ARG A 98 1.26 -5.22 -3.26
CA ARG A 98 -0.17 -5.26 -3.56
C ARG A 98 -0.81 -6.33 -2.69
N SER A 99 -1.99 -6.05 -2.16
CA SER A 99 -2.78 -7.02 -1.40
C SER A 99 -3.35 -8.10 -2.32
N ALA A 100 -3.90 -9.16 -1.72
CA ALA A 100 -4.90 -9.95 -2.43
C ALA A 100 -6.10 -9.06 -2.83
N SER A 101 -6.80 -9.46 -3.88
CA SER A 101 -8.01 -8.78 -4.30
C SER A 101 -9.15 -8.97 -3.29
N PHE A 102 -10.06 -8.00 -3.23
CA PHE A 102 -11.30 -8.04 -2.45
C PHE A 102 -12.46 -7.50 -3.29
N THR A 103 -13.69 -7.92 -2.95
CA THR A 103 -14.89 -7.54 -3.68
C THR A 103 -15.63 -6.41 -2.96
N VAL A 104 -16.01 -5.38 -3.69
CA VAL A 104 -17.04 -4.41 -3.30
C VAL A 104 -18.32 -4.78 -4.07
N GLY A 105 -19.46 -4.86 -3.39
CA GLY A 105 -20.72 -5.40 -3.92
C GLY A 105 -21.91 -4.47 -3.72
#